data_AF-A0A1E4LLI9-F1
#
_entry.id   AF-A0A1E4LLI9-F1
#
_cell.length_a   1.000
_cell.length_b   1.000
_cell.length_c   1.000
_cell.angle_alpha   90.00
_cell.angle_beta   90.00
_cell.angle_gamma   90.00
#
_symmetry.space_group_name_H-M   'P 1'
#
loop_
_entity.id
_entity.type
_entity.pdbx_description
1 polymer ?
#
loop_
_entity_poly.entity_id
_entity_poly.type
_entity_poly.pdbx_seq_one_letter_code
_entity_poly.pdbx_strand_id
1 'polypeptide(L)' 'MRRLLQYLKGMCEMMAMLFACRVVEGRTEFAAVPAKLKQAVADVIINDFGLPELVPAEFGGTAA' A
#
# COMPACT_ATOMS: atom_id res chain seq x y z
N MET A 1 13.15 -20.70 12.22
CA MET A 1 11.90 -20.24 11.58
C MET A 1 11.54 -18.77 11.84
N ARG A 2 11.61 -18.24 13.07
CA ARG A 2 11.21 -16.84 13.37
C ARG A 2 11.93 -15.74 12.55
N ARG A 3 13.22 -15.86 12.27
CA ARG A 3 13.96 -14.88 11.44
C ARG A 3 13.51 -14.86 9.98
N LEU A 4 13.18 -16.03 9.40
CA LEU A 4 12.75 -16.13 8.00
C LEU A 4 11.41 -15.40 7.78
N LEU A 5 10.48 -15.55 8.73
CA LEU A 5 9.19 -14.84 8.73
C LEU A 5 9.37 -13.32 8.82
N GLN A 6 10.35 -12.84 9.59
CA GLN A 6 10.66 -11.41 9.68
C GLN A 6 11.22 -10.85 8.37
N TYR A 7 12.11 -11.59 7.69
CA TYR A 7 12.62 -11.20 6.37
C TYR A 7 11.50 -11.12 5.33
N LEU A 8 10.61 -12.11 5.28
CA LEU A 8 9.46 -12.10 4.37
C LEU A 8 8.50 -10.94 4.65
N LYS A 9 8.28 -10.62 5.94
CA LYS A 9 7.47 -9.46 6.34
C LYS A 9 8.08 -8.14 5.85
N GLY A 10 9.39 -7.93 6.06
CA GLY A 10 10.08 -6.72 5.60
C GLY A 10 10.05 -6.55 4.08
N MET A 11 10.11 -7.65 3.31
CA MET A 11 9.96 -7.59 1.85
C MET A 11 8.56 -7.14 1.42
N CYS A 12 7.50 -7.62 2.09
CA CYS A 12 6.13 -7.18 1.80
C CYS A 12 5.94 -5.69 2.12
N GLU A 13 6.49 -5.21 3.25
CA GLU A 13 6.46 -3.79 3.63
C GLU A 13 7.20 -2.92 2.62
N MET A 14 8.38 -3.36 2.14
CA MET A 14 9.16 -2.64 1.14
C MET A 14 8.44 -2.59 -0.22
N MET A 15 7.77 -3.68 -0.63
CA MET A 15 6.96 -3.70 -1.85
C MET A 15 5.72 -2.80 -1.73
N ALA A 16 5.07 -2.75 -0.57
CA ALA A 16 3.92 -1.88 -0.34
C ALA A 16 4.32 -0.40 -0.46
N MET A 17 5.45 0.00 0.14
CA MET A 17 5.97 1.36 0.03
C MET A 17 6.27 1.75 -1.43
N LEU A 18 6.88 0.86 -2.22
CA LEU A 18 7.14 1.12 -3.65
C LEU A 18 5.85 1.34 -4.44
N PHE A 19 4.81 0.53 -4.20
CA PHE A 19 3.53 0.72 -4.86
C PHE A 19 2.81 1.97 -4.39
N ALA A 20 2.87 2.29 -3.09
CA ALA A 20 2.31 3.53 -2.54
C ALA A 20 2.93 4.76 -3.22
N CYS A 21 4.25 4.84 -3.32
CA CYS A 21 4.92 5.94 -4.04
C CYS A 21 4.44 6.04 -5.50
N ARG A 22 4.29 4.91 -6.20
CA ARG A 22 3.81 4.91 -7.60
C ARG A 22 2.38 5.40 -7.75
N VAL A 23 1.51 5.09 -6.78
CA VAL A 23 0.12 5.55 -6.76
C VAL A 23 0.08 7.05 -6.46
N VAL A 24 0.82 7.50 -5.45
CA VAL A 24 0.92 8.93 -5.09
C VAL A 24 1.48 9.78 -6.23
N GLU A 25 2.50 9.27 -6.95
CA GLU A 25 3.06 9.95 -8.13
C GLU A 25 2.17 9.83 -9.39
N GLY A 26 1.02 9.14 -9.32
CA GLY A 26 0.10 8.97 -10.45
C GLY A 26 0.64 8.08 -11.58
N ARG A 27 1.72 7.32 -11.34
CA ARG A 27 2.29 6.39 -12.34
C ARG A 27 1.52 5.08 -12.43
N THR A 28 0.65 4.80 -11.47
CA THR A 28 -0.15 3.58 -11.38
C THR A 28 -1.42 3.87 -10.59
N GLU A 29 -2.56 3.37 -11.03
CA GLU A 29 -3.80 3.50 -10.27
C GLU A 29 -3.86 2.50 -9.11
N PHE A 30 -4.53 2.86 -8.01
CA PHE A 30 -4.71 1.95 -6.88
C PHE A 30 -5.38 0.62 -7.27
N ALA A 31 -6.26 0.64 -8.27
CA ALA A 31 -6.91 -0.56 -8.80
C ALA A 31 -5.91 -1.60 -9.36
N ALA A 32 -4.78 -1.15 -9.91
CA ALA A 32 -3.73 -1.99 -10.49
C ALA A 32 -2.77 -2.58 -9.44
N VAL A 33 -2.90 -2.20 -8.17
CA VAL A 33 -2.13 -2.80 -7.08
C VAL A 33 -2.56 -4.28 -6.90
N PRO A 34 -1.61 -5.22 -6.76
CA PRO A 34 -1.94 -6.62 -6.52
C PRO A 34 -2.83 -6.80 -5.30
N ALA A 35 -3.88 -7.61 -5.40
CA ALA A 35 -4.89 -7.78 -4.34
C ALA A 35 -4.29 -8.09 -2.95
N LYS A 36 -3.23 -8.90 -2.90
CA LYS A 36 -2.54 -9.25 -1.63
C LYS A 36 -1.81 -8.10 -0.96
N LEU A 37 -1.51 -7.02 -1.69
CA LEU A 37 -0.80 -5.84 -1.20
C LEU A 37 -1.71 -4.62 -1.03
N LYS A 38 -2.95 -4.64 -1.54
CA LYS A 38 -3.85 -3.47 -1.52
C LYS A 38 -4.02 -2.87 -0.13
N GLN A 39 -4.24 -3.71 0.89
CA GLN A 39 -4.39 -3.21 2.26
C GLN A 39 -3.09 -2.57 2.76
N ALA A 40 -1.95 -3.23 2.59
CA ALA A 40 -0.66 -2.69 3.04
C ALA A 40 -0.30 -1.38 2.29
N VAL A 41 -0.63 -1.28 1.00
CA VAL A 41 -0.43 -0.06 0.21
C VAL A 41 -1.37 1.06 0.68
N ALA A 42 -2.64 0.74 0.95
CA ALA A 42 -3.60 1.68 1.52
C ALA A 42 -3.12 2.22 2.88
N ASP A 43 -2.66 1.33 3.76
CA ASP A 43 -2.16 1.71 5.08
C ASP A 43 -0.98 2.68 4.96
N VAL A 44 -0.06 2.44 4.02
CA VAL A 44 1.07 3.35 3.77
C VAL A 44 0.60 4.69 3.20
N ILE A 45 -0.30 4.69 2.21
CA ILE A 45 -0.82 5.93 1.61
C ILE A 45 -1.56 6.79 2.65
N ILE A 46 -2.35 6.15 3.53
CA ILE A 46 -3.13 6.85 4.55
C ILE A 46 -2.26 7.31 5.72
N ASN A 47 -1.44 6.42 6.28
CA ASN A 47 -0.75 6.70 7.54
C ASN A 47 0.62 7.38 7.35
N ASP A 48 1.37 7.02 6.30
CA ASP A 48 2.71 7.58 6.06
C ASP A 48 2.66 8.81 5.14
N PHE A 49 1.85 8.76 4.07
CA PHE A 49 1.72 9.87 3.12
C PHE A 49 0.57 10.84 3.45
N GLY A 50 -0.45 10.41 4.20
CA GLY A 50 -1.57 11.26 4.60
C GLY A 50 -2.56 11.60 3.48
N LEU A 51 -2.69 10.73 2.46
CA LEU A 51 -3.50 10.99 1.24
C LEU A 51 -4.66 9.97 1.09
N PRO A 52 -5.64 9.95 2.01
CA PRO A 52 -6.73 8.98 1.97
C PRO A 52 -7.61 9.08 0.72
N GLU A 53 -7.64 10.23 0.04
CA GLU A 53 -8.40 10.47 -1.19
C GLU A 53 -7.89 9.68 -2.41
N LEU A 54 -6.71 9.08 -2.31
CA LEU A 54 -6.14 8.21 -3.34
C LEU A 54 -6.52 6.73 -3.14
N VAL A 55 -7.21 6.42 -2.05
CA VAL A 55 -7.55 5.05 -1.64
C VAL A 55 -9.08 4.91 -1.58
N PRO A 56 -9.66 3.84 -2.15
CA PRO A 56 -11.09 3.56 -2.04
C PRO A 56 -11.55 3.36 -0.60
N ALA A 57 -12.81 3.71 -0.31
CA ALA A 57 -13.41 3.52 1.01
C ALA A 57 -13.36 2.08 1.55
N GLU A 58 -13.37 1.06 0.66
CA GLU A 58 -13.18 -0.36 1.01
C GLU A 58 -11.90 -0.62 1.82
N PHE A 59 -10.83 0.15 1.54
CA PHE A 59 -9.51 -0.02 2.16
C PHE A 59 -9.23 1.03 3.23
N GLY A 60 -10.25 1.80 3.65
CA GLY A 60 -10.15 2.83 4.69
C GLY A 60 -9.83 4.23 4.19
N GLY A 61 -9.81 4.44 2.86
CA GLY A 61 -9.63 5.77 2.27
C GLY A 61 -10.93 6.54 2.09
N THR A 62 -10.87 7.63 1.33
CA THR A 62 -12.01 8.53 1.07
C THR A 62 -12.26 8.75 -0.42
N ALA A 63 -11.56 8.03 -1.31
CA ALA A 63 -11.86 8.05 -2.73
C ALA A 63 -13.27 7.48 -2.97
N ALA A 64 -14.08 8.25 -3.68
CA ALA A 64 -15.47 7.96 -4.01
C ALA A 64 -15.62 6.96 -5.16
#